data_AF-A0A645IPG1-F1
#
_entry.id   AF-A0A645IPG1-F1
#
_cell.length_a   1.000
_cell.length_b   1.000
_cell.length_c   1.000
_cell.angle_alpha   90.00
_cell.angle_beta   90.00
_cell.angle_gamma   90.00
#
_symmetry.space_group_name_H-M   'P 1'
#
loop_
_entity.id
_entity.type
_entity.pdbx_description
1 polymer ?
#
loop_
_entity_poly.entity_id
_entity_poly.type
_entity_poly.pdbx_seq_one_letter_code
_entity_poly.pdbx_strand_id
1 'polypeptide(L)'
;MAYATHNGWERRFGFNPVYDFLSPAALIFFQTHRVKFEYGGMDWKIQIWKGNYFLAGSGGEVGIYNKPPSRPVEHYDCVGDEDMLVMSMRMFKGEQLLFERAPERHWWMTGFALSDGIYFAKDLTMESTILFEEQGMLDAFLAAFDPICAAEGIAYTVDGLLVSFVW
;
A
#
# COMPACT_ATOMS: atom_id res chain seq x y z
N MET A 1 7.03 7.59 -15.79
CA MET A 1 6.53 6.99 -14.54
C MET A 1 7.73 6.65 -13.68
N ALA A 2 7.59 6.75 -12.36
CA ALA A 2 8.63 6.37 -11.40
C ALA A 2 8.08 5.26 -10.51
N TYR A 3 8.93 4.29 -10.18
CA TYR A 3 8.61 3.11 -9.37
C TYR A 3 9.70 2.88 -8.34
N ALA A 4 9.34 2.36 -7.16
CA ALA A 4 10.32 1.85 -6.21
C ALA A 4 11.10 0.68 -6.80
N THR A 5 12.37 0.58 -6.41
CA THR A 5 13.23 -0.58 -6.69
C THR A 5 13.33 -1.45 -5.43
N HIS A 6 13.55 -2.76 -5.60
CA HIS A 6 13.66 -3.69 -4.46
C HIS A 6 14.73 -3.29 -3.43
N ASN A 7 15.84 -2.70 -3.89
CA ASN A 7 17.03 -2.38 -3.09
C ASN A 7 17.33 -0.88 -3.02
N GLY A 8 16.27 -0.06 -2.99
CA GLY A 8 16.41 1.38 -2.72
C GLY A 8 16.99 1.66 -1.32
N TRP A 9 17.65 2.81 -1.18
CA TRP A 9 18.14 3.33 0.10
C TRP A 9 17.02 3.46 1.16
N GLU A 10 15.76 3.55 0.72
CA GLU A 10 14.54 3.55 1.52
C GLU A 10 14.40 2.29 2.39
N ARG A 11 14.93 1.13 1.96
CA ARG A 11 14.90 -0.14 2.71
C ARG A 11 15.62 -0.04 4.06
N ARG A 12 16.57 0.90 4.21
CA ARG A 12 17.33 1.12 5.45
C ARG A 12 16.63 2.02 6.47
N PHE A 13 15.57 2.73 6.08
CA PHE A 13 14.94 3.76 6.92
C PHE A 13 13.58 3.34 7.51
N GLY A 14 13.02 2.21 7.08
CA GLY A 14 11.71 1.75 7.56
C GLY A 14 10.60 2.78 7.33
N PHE A 15 9.45 2.61 8.00
CA PHE A 15 8.37 3.59 7.96
C PHE A 15 8.35 4.45 9.24
N ASN A 16 8.44 5.78 9.12
CA ASN A 16 8.34 6.70 10.25
C ASN A 16 7.12 7.65 10.10
N PRO A 17 6.20 7.72 11.09
CA PRO A 17 5.07 8.66 11.10
C PRO A 17 5.45 10.14 10.90
N VAL A 18 6.71 10.53 11.11
CA VAL A 18 7.22 11.88 10.85
C VAL A 18 7.08 12.30 9.38
N TYR A 19 7.13 11.36 8.43
CA TYR A 19 6.91 11.67 7.01
C TYR A 19 5.48 12.15 6.74
N ASP A 20 4.49 11.60 7.45
CA ASP A 20 3.08 12.01 7.33
C ASP A 20 2.79 13.34 8.04
N PHE A 21 3.54 13.66 9.11
CA PHE A 21 3.38 14.91 9.88
C PHE A 21 3.83 16.17 9.10
N LEU A 22 4.79 16.04 8.19
CA LEU A 22 5.29 17.15 7.35
C LEU A 22 4.45 17.39 6.07
N SER A 23 3.50 16.49 5.79
CA SER A 23 2.68 16.43 4.56
C SER A 23 1.85 17.70 4.24
N PRO A 24 1.17 18.36 5.20
CA PRO A 24 0.28 19.48 4.87
C PRO A 24 1.02 20.76 4.40
N ALA A 25 2.28 20.94 4.81
CA ALA A 25 3.10 22.08 4.39
C ALA A 25 3.76 21.88 3.01
N ALA A 26 3.64 20.68 2.44
CA ALA A 26 4.39 20.25 1.26
C ALA A 26 3.49 19.94 0.04
N LEU A 27 2.23 20.42 -0.01
CA LEU A 27 1.27 20.13 -1.10
C LEU A 27 1.05 18.63 -1.36
N ILE A 28 1.06 17.82 -0.30
CA ILE A 28 0.82 16.38 -0.38
C ILE A 28 -0.64 16.12 0.01
N PHE A 29 -1.41 15.54 -0.91
CA PHE A 29 -2.84 15.29 -0.74
C PHE A 29 -3.15 13.83 -1.07
N PHE A 30 -2.85 12.93 -0.13
CA PHE A 30 -3.20 11.52 -0.23
C PHE A 30 -4.10 11.06 0.91
N GLN A 31 -4.84 9.99 0.66
CA GLN A 31 -5.51 9.19 1.68
C GLN A 31 -4.72 7.90 1.87
N THR A 32 -4.68 7.41 3.11
CA THR A 32 -3.96 6.19 3.44
C THR A 32 -4.74 5.35 4.45
N HIS A 33 -4.69 4.02 4.26
CA HIS A 33 -5.15 3.05 5.25
C HIS A 33 -4.02 2.10 5.62
N ARG A 34 -4.02 1.70 6.89
CA ARG A 34 -3.02 0.82 7.49
C ARG A 34 -3.72 -0.39 8.08
N VAL A 35 -3.66 -1.51 7.39
CA VAL A 35 -4.22 -2.79 7.82
C VAL A 35 -3.18 -3.46 8.71
N LYS A 36 -3.43 -3.48 10.02
CA LYS A 36 -2.53 -4.08 11.01
C LYS A 36 -3.12 -5.40 11.51
N PHE A 37 -2.30 -6.44 11.52
CA PHE A 37 -2.73 -7.78 11.91
C PHE A 37 -1.54 -8.57 12.48
N GLU A 38 -1.83 -9.58 13.29
CA GLU A 38 -0.81 -10.46 13.87
C GLU A 38 -0.80 -11.79 13.11
N TYR A 39 0.38 -12.27 12.74
CA TYR A 39 0.55 -13.56 12.06
C TYR A 39 1.96 -14.10 12.29
N GLY A 40 2.08 -15.42 12.52
CA GLY A 40 3.39 -16.08 12.64
C GLY A 40 4.26 -15.56 13.80
N GLY A 41 3.65 -15.00 14.84
CA GLY A 41 4.39 -14.38 15.97
C GLY A 41 4.99 -13.01 15.66
N MET A 42 4.56 -12.36 14.57
CA MET A 42 4.98 -11.03 14.15
C MET A 42 3.77 -10.10 14.03
N ASP A 43 4.01 -8.80 14.23
CA ASP A 43 3.02 -7.77 13.92
C ASP A 43 3.25 -7.32 12.47
N TRP A 44 2.21 -7.43 11.65
CA TRP A 44 2.25 -7.06 10.24
C TRP A 44 1.45 -5.79 9.99
N LYS A 45 1.87 -5.07 8.96
CA LYS A 45 1.16 -3.92 8.43
C LYS A 45 1.17 -3.97 6.91
N ILE A 46 0.00 -3.98 6.30
CA ILE A 46 -0.16 -3.62 4.89
C ILE A 46 -0.68 -2.19 4.82
N GLN A 47 0.04 -1.34 4.10
CA GLN A 47 -0.31 0.05 3.89
C GLN A 47 -0.75 0.25 2.44
N ILE A 48 -1.88 0.92 2.28
CA ILE A 48 -2.34 1.41 0.98
C ILE A 48 -2.47 2.94 1.03
N TRP A 49 -2.08 3.62 -0.03
CA TRP A 49 -2.40 5.03 -0.21
C TRP A 49 -2.64 5.38 -1.68
N LYS A 50 -3.46 6.40 -1.92
CA LYS A 50 -3.63 7.03 -3.23
C LYS A 50 -3.78 8.53 -3.09
N GLY A 51 -3.32 9.28 -4.09
CA GLY A 51 -3.50 10.72 -4.13
C GLY A 51 -2.36 11.45 -4.81
N ASN A 52 -2.32 12.76 -4.63
CA ASN A 52 -1.23 13.58 -5.13
C ASN A 52 -0.05 13.58 -4.14
N TYR A 53 1.12 13.26 -4.67
CA TYR A 53 2.36 13.21 -3.92
C TYR A 53 3.33 14.29 -4.43
N PHE A 54 3.01 15.55 -4.12
CA PHE A 54 3.81 16.71 -4.48
C PHE A 54 4.06 16.83 -6.00
N LEU A 55 5.25 17.31 -6.41
CA LEU A 55 5.68 17.44 -7.80
C LEU A 55 5.81 16.09 -8.54
N ALA A 56 5.76 14.95 -7.85
CA ALA A 56 5.78 13.64 -8.50
C ALA A 56 4.46 13.33 -9.23
N GLY A 57 3.41 14.11 -8.97
CA GLY A 57 2.08 13.93 -9.58
C GLY A 57 1.19 13.01 -8.75
N SER A 58 0.25 12.33 -9.40
CA SER A 58 -0.67 11.41 -8.75
C SER A 58 -0.10 10.00 -8.68
N GLY A 59 -0.26 9.36 -7.53
CA GLY A 59 0.35 8.08 -7.24
C GLY A 59 -0.44 7.22 -6.28
N GLY A 60 0.15 6.08 -5.97
CA GLY A 60 -0.31 5.20 -4.92
C GLY A 60 0.77 4.23 -4.47
N GLU A 61 0.45 3.49 -3.42
CA GLU A 61 1.27 2.44 -2.84
C GLU A 61 0.42 1.27 -2.37
N VAL A 62 1.00 0.08 -2.49
CA VAL A 62 0.70 -1.08 -1.66
C VAL A 62 2.01 -1.59 -1.08
N GLY A 63 2.15 -1.54 0.25
CA GLY A 63 3.38 -1.89 0.93
C GLY A 63 3.14 -2.84 2.09
N ILE A 64 3.99 -3.84 2.25
CA ILE A 64 3.98 -4.79 3.37
C ILE A 64 5.19 -4.57 4.27
N TYR A 65 4.93 -4.59 5.57
CA TYR A 65 5.90 -4.31 6.64
C TYR A 65 5.64 -5.23 7.83
N ASN A 66 6.67 -5.48 8.63
CA ASN A 66 6.53 -6.23 9.88
C ASN A 66 7.37 -5.64 11.02
N LYS A 67 7.07 -6.05 12.25
CA LYS A 67 7.90 -5.78 13.42
C LYS A 67 7.76 -6.91 14.45
N PRO A 68 8.76 -7.14 15.31
CA PRO A 68 8.60 -8.05 16.43
C PRO A 68 7.57 -7.47 17.44
N PRO A 69 6.70 -8.32 18.04
CA PRO A 69 5.69 -7.86 19.01
C PRO A 69 6.29 -7.18 20.24
N SER A 70 7.54 -7.54 20.59
CA SER A 70 8.28 -6.93 21.69
C SER A 70 8.67 -5.47 21.45
N ARG A 71 8.52 -4.94 20.23
CA ARG A 71 8.77 -3.53 19.92
C ARG A 71 7.50 -2.70 20.16
N PRO A 72 7.45 -1.88 21.25
CA PRO A 72 6.26 -1.09 21.58
C PRO A 72 6.12 0.17 20.71
N VAL A 73 7.20 0.56 20.02
CA VAL A 73 7.20 1.73 19.12
C VAL A 73 6.50 1.37 17.82
N GLU A 74 5.69 2.30 17.30
CA GLU A 74 4.96 2.18 16.04
C GLU A 74 5.87 2.38 14.82
N HIS A 75 6.93 1.59 14.75
CA HIS A 75 7.92 1.58 13.67
C HIS A 75 8.04 0.17 13.11
N TYR A 76 7.54 0.00 11.88
CA TYR A 76 7.59 -1.25 11.14
C TYR A 76 8.77 -1.22 10.17
N ASP A 77 9.44 -2.36 10.10
CA ASP A 77 10.57 -2.60 9.21
C ASP A 77 10.04 -3.01 7.82
N CYS A 78 10.84 -2.73 6.79
CA CYS A 78 10.60 -3.30 5.47
C CYS A 78 10.80 -4.80 5.55
N VAL A 79 9.89 -5.59 4.96
CA VAL A 79 10.01 -7.04 5.04
C VAL A 79 11.27 -7.56 4.34
N GLY A 80 11.70 -8.76 4.74
CA GLY A 80 12.76 -9.53 4.08
C GLY A 80 12.38 -9.91 2.64
N ASP A 81 13.34 -10.45 1.90
CA ASP A 81 13.08 -10.93 0.53
C ASP A 81 12.10 -12.12 0.53
N GLU A 82 12.20 -12.94 1.56
CA GLU A 82 11.36 -14.11 1.84
C GLU A 82 9.88 -13.74 2.10
N ASP A 83 9.64 -12.58 2.70
CA ASP A 83 8.33 -12.13 3.17
C ASP A 83 7.65 -11.17 2.16
N MET A 84 8.27 -10.92 1.00
CA MET A 84 7.66 -10.10 -0.04
C MET A 84 6.46 -10.82 -0.65
N LEU A 85 5.37 -10.09 -0.89
CA LEU A 85 4.19 -10.63 -1.57
C LEU A 85 4.21 -10.30 -3.06
N VAL A 86 3.51 -11.11 -3.85
CA VAL A 86 3.18 -10.72 -5.23
C VAL A 86 2.01 -9.76 -5.17
N MET A 87 2.22 -8.54 -5.67
CA MET A 87 1.21 -7.49 -5.69
C MET A 87 1.08 -6.92 -7.10
N SER A 88 -0.05 -6.29 -7.42
CA SER A 88 -0.23 -5.49 -8.63
C SER A 88 -0.97 -4.20 -8.32
N MET A 89 -0.84 -3.19 -9.17
CA MET A 89 -1.53 -1.92 -8.96
C MET A 89 -1.82 -1.21 -10.28
N ARG A 90 -3.05 -0.77 -10.47
CA ARG A 90 -3.48 0.12 -11.55
C ARG A 90 -4.12 1.35 -10.94
N MET A 91 -3.81 2.52 -11.50
CA MET A 91 -4.34 3.80 -11.03
C MET A 91 -5.06 4.51 -12.15
N PHE A 92 -6.26 4.99 -11.87
CA PHE A 92 -7.13 5.65 -12.85
C PHE A 92 -7.56 7.04 -12.39
N LYS A 93 -7.85 7.90 -13.36
CA LYS A 93 -8.64 9.13 -13.19
C LYS A 93 -9.88 9.02 -14.08
N GLY A 94 -11.02 8.69 -13.47
CA GLY A 94 -12.20 8.29 -14.26
C GLY A 94 -11.88 7.03 -15.07
N GLU A 95 -12.06 7.07 -16.39
CA GLU A 95 -11.72 5.96 -17.30
C GLU A 95 -10.26 5.97 -17.77
N GLN A 96 -9.51 7.05 -17.51
CA GLN A 96 -8.13 7.17 -17.96
C GLN A 96 -7.19 6.39 -17.04
N LEU A 97 -6.52 5.37 -17.59
CA LEU A 97 -5.40 4.70 -16.92
C LEU A 97 -4.21 5.66 -16.82
N LEU A 98 -3.78 5.97 -15.60
CA LEU A 98 -2.61 6.79 -15.32
C LEU A 98 -1.33 5.96 -15.35
N PHE A 99 -1.35 4.80 -14.68
CA PHE A 99 -0.26 3.85 -14.69
C PHE A 99 -0.73 2.44 -14.33
N GLU A 100 0.10 1.47 -14.68
CA GLU A 100 -0.06 0.07 -14.32
C GLU A 100 1.28 -0.51 -13.84
N ARG A 101 1.19 -1.33 -12.79
CA ARG A 101 2.21 -2.24 -12.32
C ARG A 101 1.64 -3.65 -12.36
N ALA A 102 2.17 -4.46 -13.26
CA ALA A 102 1.83 -5.87 -13.39
C ALA A 102 2.18 -6.64 -12.09
N PRO A 103 1.58 -7.83 -11.86
CA PRO A 103 1.91 -8.68 -10.74
C PRO A 103 3.43 -8.91 -10.58
N GLU A 104 3.97 -8.49 -9.45
CA GLU A 104 5.39 -8.54 -9.16
C GLU A 104 5.63 -8.82 -7.68
N ARG A 105 6.60 -9.68 -7.35
CA ARG A 105 7.03 -9.88 -5.96
C ARG A 105 7.78 -8.65 -5.48
N HIS A 106 7.21 -7.94 -4.51
CA HIS A 106 7.74 -6.68 -4.03
C HIS A 106 7.31 -6.41 -2.58
N TRP A 107 8.11 -5.69 -1.80
CA TRP A 107 7.70 -5.25 -0.45
C TRP A 107 6.98 -3.90 -0.46
N TRP A 108 7.36 -3.02 -1.39
CA TRP A 108 6.81 -1.66 -1.53
C TRP A 108 6.44 -1.30 -2.97
N MET A 109 5.23 -1.67 -3.38
CA MET A 109 4.75 -1.40 -4.73
C MET A 109 4.22 0.04 -4.82
N THR A 110 5.08 0.98 -5.20
CA THR A 110 4.68 2.37 -5.50
C THR A 110 4.58 2.63 -6.99
N GLY A 111 3.78 3.63 -7.38
CA GLY A 111 3.72 4.15 -8.75
C GLY A 111 3.29 5.60 -8.78
N PHE A 112 3.90 6.37 -9.69
CA PHE A 112 3.62 7.80 -9.88
C PHE A 112 3.47 8.14 -11.36
N ALA A 113 2.40 8.85 -11.68
CA ALA A 113 2.15 9.43 -12.98
C ALA A 113 2.16 10.96 -12.90
N LEU A 114 2.84 11.59 -13.86
CA LEU A 114 2.71 13.03 -14.06
C LEU A 114 1.27 13.31 -14.50
N SER A 115 0.60 14.18 -13.76
CA SER A 115 -0.75 14.64 -14.03
C SER A 115 -0.70 16.06 -14.61
N ASP A 116 -1.71 16.42 -15.41
CA ASP A 116 -1.89 17.78 -15.93
C ASP A 116 -2.41 18.78 -14.88
N GLY A 117 -2.65 18.30 -13.66
CA GLY A 117 -3.08 19.08 -12.51
C GLY A 117 -2.98 18.28 -11.20
N ILE A 118 -3.56 18.81 -10.12
CA ILE A 118 -3.65 18.10 -8.83
C ILE A 118 -4.89 17.23 -8.82
N TYR A 119 -4.73 15.90 -8.75
CA TYR A 119 -5.86 14.99 -8.52
C TYR A 119 -5.91 14.59 -7.04
N PHE A 120 -7.06 14.79 -6.40
CA PHE A 120 -7.28 14.37 -5.02
C PHE A 120 -7.50 12.85 -4.94
N ALA A 121 -7.34 12.26 -3.76
CA ALA A 121 -7.54 10.81 -3.58
C ALA A 121 -8.93 10.32 -4.04
N LYS A 122 -9.99 11.10 -3.77
CA LYS A 122 -11.37 10.82 -4.18
C LYS A 122 -11.58 10.83 -5.70
N ASP A 123 -10.67 11.48 -6.42
CA ASP A 123 -10.71 11.64 -7.86
C ASP A 123 -10.04 10.47 -8.58
N LEU A 124 -9.35 9.61 -7.83
CA LEU A 124 -8.57 8.48 -8.32
C LEU A 124 -9.26 7.17 -7.97
N THR A 125 -9.07 6.16 -8.82
CA THR A 125 -9.45 4.77 -8.52
C THR A 125 -8.20 3.90 -8.57
N MET A 126 -7.95 3.18 -7.50
CA MET A 126 -6.92 2.16 -7.39
C MET A 126 -7.55 0.78 -7.55
N GLU A 127 -7.08 0.01 -8.53
CA GLU A 127 -7.30 -1.43 -8.59
C GLU A 127 -6.01 -2.12 -8.18
N SER A 128 -6.07 -3.07 -7.27
CA SER A 128 -4.86 -3.76 -6.80
C SER A 128 -5.14 -5.20 -6.41
N THR A 129 -4.10 -6.02 -6.50
CA THR A 129 -4.13 -7.40 -6.01
C THR A 129 -2.99 -7.68 -5.04
N ILE A 130 -3.24 -8.58 -4.09
CA ILE A 130 -2.25 -9.09 -3.15
C ILE A 130 -2.42 -10.61 -3.08
N LEU A 131 -1.37 -11.34 -3.45
CA LEU A 131 -1.31 -12.79 -3.32
C LEU A 131 -0.58 -13.16 -2.03
N PHE A 132 -1.31 -13.76 -1.09
CA PHE A 132 -0.75 -14.27 0.16
C PHE A 132 -0.12 -15.66 -0.05
N GLU A 133 0.87 -16.00 0.78
CA GLU A 133 1.54 -17.31 0.69
C GLU A 133 0.82 -18.40 1.49
N GLU A 134 0.13 -18.02 2.56
CA GLU A 134 -0.53 -18.94 3.48
C GLU A 134 -1.93 -18.47 3.85
N GLN A 135 -2.84 -19.43 4.00
CA GLN A 135 -4.23 -19.17 4.37
C GLN A 135 -4.34 -18.44 5.71
N GLY A 136 -3.50 -18.78 6.70
CA GLY A 136 -3.56 -18.14 8.01
C GLY A 136 -3.21 -16.65 7.97
N MET A 137 -2.29 -16.23 7.08
CA MET A 137 -1.94 -14.82 6.91
C MET A 137 -3.06 -14.06 6.20
N LEU A 138 -3.66 -14.69 5.18
CA LEU A 138 -4.83 -14.15 4.49
C LEU A 138 -5.98 -13.92 5.48
N ASP A 139 -6.32 -14.90 6.30
CA ASP A 139 -7.43 -14.81 7.25
C ASP A 139 -7.19 -13.68 8.27
N ALA A 140 -5.96 -13.56 8.79
CA ALA A 140 -5.57 -12.49 9.70
C ALA A 140 -5.66 -11.10 9.03
N PHE A 141 -5.21 -10.99 7.77
CA PHE A 141 -5.33 -9.77 6.99
C PHE A 141 -6.80 -9.40 6.76
N LEU A 142 -7.64 -10.34 6.30
CA LEU A 142 -9.05 -10.08 6.00
C LEU A 142 -9.82 -9.62 7.25
N ALA A 143 -9.56 -10.22 8.40
CA ALA A 143 -10.15 -9.80 9.67
C ALA A 143 -9.87 -8.32 10.01
N ALA A 144 -8.69 -7.81 9.63
CA ALA A 144 -8.31 -6.41 9.82
C ALA A 144 -8.73 -5.50 8.64
N PHE A 145 -8.82 -6.04 7.43
CA PHE A 145 -9.12 -5.28 6.21
C PHE A 145 -10.61 -5.04 6.01
N ASP A 146 -11.46 -6.02 6.34
CA ASP A 146 -12.91 -5.95 6.20
C ASP A 146 -13.54 -4.72 6.87
N PRO A 147 -13.24 -4.38 8.15
CA PRO A 147 -13.82 -3.17 8.77
C PRO A 147 -13.34 -1.87 8.11
N ILE A 148 -12.12 -1.83 7.57
CA ILE A 148 -11.62 -0.67 6.81
C ILE A 148 -12.39 -0.55 5.51
N CYS A 149 -12.60 -1.66 4.81
CA CYS A 149 -13.35 -1.69 3.55
C CYS A 149 -14.79 -1.21 3.74
N ALA A 150 -15.46 -1.69 4.80
CA ALA A 150 -16.81 -1.27 5.12
C ALA A 150 -16.92 0.24 5.43
N ALA A 151 -15.93 0.82 6.12
CA ALA A 151 -15.92 2.23 6.47
C ALA A 151 -15.62 3.15 5.27
N GLU A 152 -14.75 2.71 4.37
CA GLU A 152 -14.21 3.53 3.28
C GLU A 152 -14.85 3.24 1.91
N GLY A 153 -15.75 2.24 1.86
CA GLY A 153 -16.40 1.82 0.62
C GLY A 153 -15.48 1.09 -0.36
N ILE A 154 -14.43 0.43 0.15
CA ILE A 154 -13.52 -0.38 -0.66
C ILE A 154 -14.22 -1.70 -0.98
N ALA A 155 -14.35 -2.02 -2.27
CA ALA A 155 -14.85 -3.32 -2.69
C ALA A 155 -13.69 -4.29 -2.84
N TYR A 156 -13.84 -5.52 -2.34
CA TYR A 156 -12.83 -6.56 -2.54
C TYR A 156 -13.46 -7.93 -2.83
N THR A 157 -12.67 -8.80 -3.46
CA THR A 157 -12.98 -10.21 -3.70
C THR A 157 -11.79 -11.08 -3.32
N VAL A 158 -12.05 -12.37 -3.08
CA VAL A 158 -11.03 -13.36 -2.72
C VAL A 158 -11.18 -14.57 -3.66
N ASP A 159 -10.09 -14.97 -4.31
CA ASP A 159 -9.99 -16.19 -5.11
C ASP A 159 -8.76 -17.00 -4.66
N GLY A 160 -9.00 -18.08 -3.90
CA GLY A 160 -7.93 -18.79 -3.21
C GLY A 160 -7.18 -17.88 -2.24
N LEU A 161 -5.89 -17.67 -2.49
CA LEU A 161 -5.01 -16.78 -1.70
C LEU A 161 -4.89 -15.36 -2.28
N LEU A 162 -5.58 -15.07 -3.38
CA LEU A 162 -5.52 -13.79 -4.06
C LEU A 162 -6.65 -12.88 -3.57
N VAL A 163 -6.28 -11.74 -3.00
CA VAL A 163 -7.22 -10.65 -2.72
C VAL A 163 -7.15 -9.64 -3.85
N SER A 164 -8.29 -9.27 -4.41
CA SER A 164 -8.41 -8.16 -5.37
C SER A 164 -9.29 -7.08 -4.78
N PHE A 165 -8.89 -5.81 -4.86
CA PHE A 165 -9.68 -4.70 -4.33
C PHE A 165 -9.71 -3.49 -5.28
N VAL A 166 -10.79 -2.73 -5.17
CA VAL A 166 -11.02 -1.47 -5.88
C VAL A 166 -11.34 -0.39 -4.84
N TRP A 167 -10.55 0.68 -4.85
CA TRP A 167 -10.65 1.81 -3.93
C TRP A 167 -10.62 3.16 -4.63
#